data_AF-M3V0A3-F1
#
_entry.id   AF-M3V0A3-F1
#
_cell.length_a   1.000
_cell.length_b   1.000
_cell.length_c   1.000
_cell.angle_alpha   90.00
_cell.angle_beta   90.00
_cell.angle_gamma   90.00
#
_symmetry.space_group_name_H-M   'P 1'
#
loop_
_entity.id
_entity.type
_entity.pdbx_description
1 polymer ?
#
loop_
_entity_poly.entity_id
_entity_poly.type
_entity_poly.pdbx_seq_one_letter_code
_entity_poly.pdbx_strand_id
1 'polypeptide(L)'
;MARQLDLVLLVDTTGSMGQYLHSAQSNINKIVNTITNSEKIDLRFAIVEYKDHQPNQQQFALKKYDWMNDIKDIQNAINQLSAYGGGMDGPESVTCAFDCAVNLGYRGYAAKVIIWIADAPPHGFNIQYDGYPNGCPCGIDFQEVVLKAIKNDIQIYSVACEPIRPIYRHFRDLMRAVAMMTGGQFIALNSADCLADVIIGGSLEEVGMNFVIQKIENDLNNTESFKTKTKNEQDKEIRKAIAEYFKENSTLKQIKINSIFKGELPEIPKIFFTATTFKELVDVLKTREPNVYKFKDSFKIKEYVPYPQPFWDKNGLNEYQRKTQNLSSNINTKHIKMEMCDDDEYQNYYGIGNTPSENINIPKEIPEDFKEGEIVRIKETSVGVEHQNKIFERLKKRLEQQ
;
A
#
# COMPACT_ATOMS: atom_id res chain seq x y z
N MET A 1 -10.45 6.51 24.72
CA MET A 1 -9.02 6.72 24.39
C MET A 1 -8.95 7.62 23.17
N ALA A 2 -7.94 8.49 23.06
CA ALA A 2 -7.73 9.28 21.84
C ALA A 2 -7.35 8.34 20.68
N ARG A 3 -7.82 8.64 19.46
CA ARG A 3 -7.46 7.85 18.27
C ARG A 3 -6.00 8.15 17.92
N GLN A 4 -5.18 7.11 17.81
CA GLN A 4 -3.76 7.24 17.50
C GLN A 4 -3.50 6.85 16.05
N LEU A 5 -2.66 7.64 15.36
CA LEU A 5 -2.25 7.37 13.98
C LEU A 5 -0.74 7.49 13.85
N ASP A 6 -0.11 6.41 13.39
CA ASP A 6 1.27 6.37 12.96
C ASP A 6 1.31 6.35 11.43
N LEU A 7 1.66 7.49 10.85
CA LEU A 7 1.68 7.70 9.41
C LEU A 7 3.13 7.75 8.90
N VAL A 8 3.44 6.95 7.89
CA VAL A 8 4.74 6.94 7.22
C VAL A 8 4.55 7.29 5.76
N LEU A 9 5.26 8.33 5.30
CA LEU A 9 5.43 8.55 3.87
C LEU A 9 6.66 7.80 3.37
N LEU A 10 6.42 6.82 2.50
CA LEU A 10 7.45 6.06 1.82
C LEU A 10 7.53 6.56 0.38
N VAL A 11 8.52 7.40 0.10
CA VAL A 11 8.50 8.28 -1.08
C VAL A 11 9.73 8.10 -1.96
N ASP A 12 9.47 7.87 -3.24
CA ASP A 12 10.47 7.98 -4.30
C ASP A 12 10.88 9.45 -4.48
N THR A 13 12.20 9.71 -4.45
CA THR A 13 12.80 11.05 -4.59
C THR A 13 13.73 11.16 -5.78
N THR A 14 13.49 10.34 -6.81
CA THR A 14 14.14 10.46 -8.12
C THR A 14 13.62 11.65 -8.91
N GLY A 15 14.32 12.02 -9.99
CA GLY A 15 14.03 13.23 -10.76
C GLY A 15 12.60 13.31 -11.32
N SER A 16 11.94 12.19 -11.61
CA SER A 16 10.57 12.16 -12.13
C SER A 16 9.51 12.57 -11.09
N MET A 17 9.84 12.46 -9.80
CA MET A 17 8.92 12.71 -8.70
C MET A 17 8.79 14.20 -8.31
N GLY A 18 9.50 15.10 -8.98
CA GLY A 18 9.60 16.52 -8.60
C GLY A 18 8.26 17.23 -8.41
N GLN A 19 7.29 17.01 -9.30
CA GLN A 19 5.96 17.63 -9.18
C GLN A 19 5.18 17.13 -7.95
N TYR A 20 5.32 15.85 -7.60
CA TYR A 20 4.64 15.23 -6.46
C TYR A 20 5.24 15.70 -5.14
N LEU A 21 6.58 15.81 -5.07
CA LEU A 21 7.26 16.38 -3.90
C LEU A 21 6.88 17.85 -3.68
N HIS A 22 6.83 18.65 -4.75
CA HIS A 22 6.44 20.06 -4.64
C HIS A 22 4.99 20.22 -4.16
N SER A 23 4.07 19.38 -4.63
CA SER A 23 2.70 19.36 -4.12
C SER A 23 2.63 18.95 -2.65
N ALA A 24 3.38 17.91 -2.24
CA ALA A 24 3.45 17.50 -0.84
C ALA A 24 3.99 18.64 0.06
N GLN A 25 5.05 19.31 -0.37
CA GLN A 25 5.62 20.49 0.31
C GLN A 25 4.62 21.63 0.46
N SER A 26 3.88 21.92 -0.61
CA SER A 26 2.89 23.01 -0.62
C SER A 26 1.67 22.71 0.25
N ASN A 27 1.30 21.42 0.38
CA ASN A 27 0.08 20.99 1.06
C ASN A 27 0.29 20.40 2.46
N ILE A 28 1.53 20.26 2.95
CA ILE A 28 1.78 19.54 4.21
C ILE A 28 1.03 20.12 5.41
N ASN A 29 0.96 21.45 5.51
CA ASN A 29 0.21 22.10 6.59
C ASN A 29 -1.28 21.77 6.52
N LYS A 30 -1.86 21.68 5.30
CA LYS A 30 -3.24 21.24 5.11
C LYS A 30 -3.39 19.77 5.54
N ILE A 31 -2.46 18.89 5.14
CA ILE A 31 -2.48 17.46 5.46
C ILE A 31 -2.47 17.24 6.98
N VAL A 32 -1.44 17.74 7.66
CA VAL A 32 -1.26 17.55 9.10
C VAL A 32 -2.45 18.13 9.86
N ASN A 33 -2.82 19.39 9.60
CA ASN A 33 -3.93 20.03 10.31
C ASN A 33 -5.27 19.33 10.06
N THR A 34 -5.53 18.84 8.85
CA THR A 34 -6.80 18.13 8.56
C THR A 34 -6.87 16.81 9.31
N ILE A 35 -5.75 16.07 9.36
CA ILE A 35 -5.68 14.80 10.09
C ILE A 35 -5.80 15.03 11.60
N THR A 36 -5.00 15.92 12.20
CA THR A 36 -4.99 16.14 13.65
C THR A 36 -6.30 16.72 14.17
N ASN A 37 -6.92 17.63 13.41
CA ASN A 37 -8.20 18.25 13.79
C ASN A 37 -9.39 17.32 13.53
N SER A 38 -9.26 16.38 12.59
CA SER A 38 -10.26 15.33 12.41
C SER A 38 -10.22 14.40 13.62
N GLU A 39 -11.31 14.34 14.39
CA GLU A 39 -11.50 13.37 15.48
C GLU A 39 -10.45 13.43 16.62
N LYS A 40 -9.70 14.55 16.71
CA LYS A 40 -8.63 14.76 17.71
C LYS A 40 -7.59 13.64 17.69
N ILE A 41 -7.11 13.32 16.49
CA ILE A 41 -6.14 12.24 16.27
C ILE A 41 -4.77 12.65 16.82
N ASP A 42 -4.19 11.76 17.63
CA ASP A 42 -2.81 11.81 18.10
C ASP A 42 -1.88 11.23 17.01
N LEU A 43 -1.42 12.13 16.13
CA LEU A 43 -0.61 11.84 14.95
C LEU A 43 0.89 11.78 15.29
N ARG A 44 1.56 10.70 14.85
CA ARG A 44 3.01 10.66 14.64
C ARG A 44 3.28 10.45 13.17
N PHE A 45 4.31 11.13 12.67
CA PHE A 45 4.63 11.16 11.26
C PHE A 45 6.10 10.78 11.05
N ALA A 46 6.38 9.88 10.12
CA ALA A 46 7.74 9.53 9.72
C ALA A 46 7.85 9.60 8.19
N ILE A 47 9.08 9.75 7.71
CA ILE A 47 9.36 9.79 6.26
C ILE A 47 10.53 8.85 5.98
N VAL A 48 10.36 8.02 4.96
CA VAL A 48 11.44 7.23 4.38
C VAL A 48 11.50 7.63 2.91
N GLU A 49 12.46 8.49 2.58
CA GLU A 49 12.76 8.80 1.19
C GLU A 49 13.76 7.79 0.65
N TYR A 50 13.58 7.37 -0.60
CA TYR A 50 14.49 6.45 -1.27
C TYR A 50 14.74 6.84 -2.72
N LYS A 51 15.84 6.30 -3.24
CA LYS A 51 16.35 6.43 -4.61
C LYS A 51 16.97 5.09 -5.03
N ASP A 52 17.77 5.09 -6.08
CA ASP A 52 18.54 3.94 -6.53
C ASP A 52 19.88 3.79 -5.79
N HIS A 53 20.32 2.56 -5.66
CA HIS A 53 21.63 2.19 -5.17
C HIS A 53 22.73 2.72 -6.10
N GLN A 54 23.60 3.59 -5.57
CA GLN A 54 24.73 4.06 -6.35
C GLN A 54 25.68 2.90 -6.72
N PRO A 55 26.14 2.83 -7.98
CA PRO A 55 27.16 1.87 -8.37
C PRO A 55 28.39 2.03 -7.47
N ASN A 56 28.78 0.96 -6.77
CA ASN A 56 29.92 0.88 -5.86
C ASN A 56 29.75 1.49 -4.46
N GLN A 57 28.54 1.80 -4.00
CA GLN A 57 28.30 2.15 -2.60
C GLN A 57 27.40 1.13 -1.90
N GLN A 58 27.87 0.58 -0.78
CA GLN A 58 27.06 -0.23 0.14
C GLN A 58 26.10 0.61 1.00
N GLN A 59 26.18 1.95 0.92
CA GLN A 59 25.33 2.82 1.70
C GLN A 59 23.90 2.75 1.15
N PHE A 60 22.94 2.59 2.06
CA PHE A 60 21.52 2.56 1.70
C PHE A 60 21.15 3.84 0.95
N ALA A 61 20.52 3.70 -0.22
CA ALA A 61 19.98 4.81 -0.99
C ALA A 61 18.65 5.32 -0.43
N LEU A 62 18.57 5.39 0.90
CA LEU A 62 17.40 5.89 1.63
C LEU A 62 17.84 6.85 2.73
N LYS A 63 16.97 7.79 3.05
CA LYS A 63 17.10 8.64 4.23
C LYS A 63 15.82 8.53 5.06
N LYS A 64 16.01 8.21 6.33
CA LYS A 64 14.95 8.06 7.32
C LYS A 64 14.84 9.34 8.15
N TYR A 65 13.64 9.89 8.23
CA TYR A 65 13.22 10.85 9.22
C TYR A 65 12.35 10.08 10.21
N ASP A 66 12.83 9.95 11.45
CA ASP A 66 12.14 9.19 12.49
C ASP A 66 10.81 9.87 12.91
N TRP A 67 10.11 9.31 13.89
CA TRP A 67 8.82 9.83 14.34
C TRP A 67 8.88 11.29 14.78
N MET A 68 8.05 12.11 14.15
CA MET A 68 7.84 13.53 14.42
C MET A 68 6.38 13.76 14.83
N ASN A 69 6.17 14.62 15.82
CA ASN A 69 4.84 14.96 16.33
C ASN A 69 4.52 16.45 16.17
N ASP A 70 5.54 17.31 16.02
CA ASP A 70 5.38 18.74 15.79
C ASP A 70 5.25 19.03 14.28
N ILE A 71 4.24 19.83 13.92
CA ILE A 71 3.98 20.21 12.53
C ILE A 71 5.18 20.91 11.87
N LYS A 72 5.97 21.68 12.63
CA LYS A 72 7.16 22.37 12.13
C LYS A 72 8.26 21.37 11.78
N ASP A 73 8.46 20.34 12.60
CA ASP A 73 9.45 19.31 12.33
C ASP A 73 9.07 18.52 11.06
N ILE A 74 7.79 18.15 10.94
CA ILE A 74 7.25 17.50 9.75
C ILE A 74 7.42 18.37 8.51
N GLN A 75 7.08 19.66 8.60
CA GLN A 75 7.23 20.61 7.51
C GLN A 75 8.70 20.78 7.11
N ASN A 76 9.61 20.87 8.08
CA ASN A 76 11.05 20.97 7.83
C ASN A 76 11.59 19.71 7.14
N ALA A 77 11.15 18.52 7.56
CA ALA A 77 11.55 17.27 6.93
C ALA A 77 11.06 17.17 5.47
N ILE A 78 9.80 17.53 5.20
CA ILE A 78 9.25 17.51 3.84
C ILE A 78 9.91 18.55 2.93
N ASN A 79 10.23 19.73 3.45
CA ASN A 79 10.94 20.77 2.70
C ASN A 79 12.40 20.38 2.38
N GLN A 80 12.98 19.41 3.09
CA GLN A 80 14.30 18.87 2.77
C GLN A 80 14.27 17.82 1.65
N LEU A 81 13.10 17.27 1.32
CA LEU A 81 12.95 16.32 0.22
C LEU A 81 13.26 17.02 -1.10
N SER A 82 14.07 16.38 -1.93
CA SER A 82 14.45 16.93 -3.22
C SER A 82 14.54 15.83 -4.26
N ALA A 83 13.77 16.01 -5.33
CA ALA A 83 13.76 15.13 -6.49
C ALA A 83 15.03 15.38 -7.31
N TYR A 84 16.03 14.51 -7.15
CA TYR A 84 17.25 14.57 -7.94
C TYR A 84 17.91 13.20 -8.02
N GLY A 85 18.63 12.96 -9.10
CA GLY A 85 19.28 11.67 -9.34
C GLY A 85 18.26 10.56 -9.55
N GLY A 86 18.65 9.35 -9.18
CA GLY A 86 17.95 8.11 -9.49
C GLY A 86 18.85 7.17 -10.29
N GLY A 87 18.37 5.94 -10.46
CA GLY A 87 19.03 4.93 -11.25
C GLY A 87 18.83 5.17 -12.73
N MET A 88 19.84 4.88 -13.54
CA MET A 88 19.66 4.86 -15.00
C MET A 88 19.16 3.49 -15.49
N ASP A 89 19.04 2.53 -14.58
CA ASP A 89 18.56 1.16 -14.81
C ASP A 89 17.03 1.06 -14.74
N GLY A 90 16.39 1.96 -14.01
CA GLY A 90 14.95 2.16 -13.99
C GLY A 90 14.25 1.71 -12.72
N PRO A 91 14.55 0.53 -12.13
CA PRO A 91 14.12 0.18 -10.78
C PRO A 91 14.83 1.00 -9.70
N GLU A 92 14.26 1.00 -8.50
CA GLU A 92 14.75 1.79 -7.37
C GLU A 92 14.86 0.92 -6.10
N SER A 93 15.43 1.47 -5.02
CA SER A 93 15.67 0.76 -3.74
C SER A 93 14.41 0.57 -2.88
N VAL A 94 13.28 0.25 -3.51
CA VAL A 94 11.96 0.11 -2.88
C VAL A 94 12.01 -0.92 -1.73
N THR A 95 12.59 -2.10 -1.94
CA THR A 95 12.67 -3.14 -0.91
C THR A 95 13.38 -2.67 0.35
N CYS A 96 14.50 -1.98 0.16
CA CYS A 96 15.31 -1.45 1.23
C CYS A 96 14.56 -0.33 2.01
N ALA A 97 13.77 0.48 1.30
CA ALA A 97 12.92 1.51 1.89
C ALA A 97 11.71 0.92 2.65
N PHE A 98 11.05 -0.08 2.09
CA PHE A 98 10.00 -0.84 2.76
C PHE A 98 10.51 -1.49 4.05
N ASP A 99 11.67 -2.14 4.03
CA ASP A 99 12.21 -2.77 5.24
C ASP A 99 12.47 -1.72 6.34
N CYS A 100 13.03 -0.57 5.97
CA CYS A 100 13.19 0.54 6.91
C CYS A 100 11.83 1.00 7.49
N ALA A 101 10.81 1.17 6.65
CA ALA A 101 9.50 1.66 7.06
C ALA A 101 8.76 0.68 7.98
N VAL A 102 8.71 -0.61 7.64
CA VAL A 102 7.97 -1.62 8.44
C VAL A 102 8.63 -1.90 9.80
N ASN A 103 9.91 -1.55 9.96
CA ASN A 103 10.68 -1.70 11.19
C ASN A 103 10.66 -0.45 12.09
N LEU A 104 9.94 0.61 11.71
CA LEU A 104 9.78 1.78 12.58
C LEU A 104 9.08 1.39 13.90
N GLY A 105 9.34 2.13 14.97
CA GLY A 105 8.74 1.89 16.29
C GLY A 105 7.26 2.28 16.38
N TYR A 106 6.37 1.53 15.72
CA TYR A 106 4.92 1.75 15.75
C TYR A 106 4.31 1.54 17.14
N ARG A 107 3.31 2.34 17.50
CA ARG A 107 2.50 2.18 18.71
C ARG A 107 1.60 0.96 18.56
N GLY A 108 1.40 0.22 19.66
CA GLY A 108 0.56 -0.98 19.67
C GLY A 108 -0.89 -0.73 19.28
N TYR A 109 -1.47 0.38 19.77
CA TYR A 109 -2.88 0.73 19.54
C TYR A 109 -3.10 1.81 18.47
N ALA A 110 -2.06 2.21 17.73
CA ALA A 110 -2.24 3.16 16.64
C ALA A 110 -2.76 2.48 15.38
N ALA A 111 -3.54 3.22 14.59
CA ALA A 111 -3.68 2.97 13.16
C ALA A 111 -2.29 3.12 12.53
N LYS A 112 -1.82 2.12 11.76
CA LYS A 112 -0.46 2.10 11.18
C LYS A 112 -0.56 2.18 9.67
N VAL A 113 -0.18 3.31 9.10
CA VAL A 113 -0.34 3.58 7.68
C VAL A 113 1.02 3.86 7.05
N ILE A 114 1.35 3.15 5.98
CA ILE A 114 2.39 3.53 5.02
C ILE A 114 1.70 4.01 3.75
N ILE A 115 2.10 5.17 3.26
CA ILE A 115 1.70 5.66 1.94
C ILE A 115 2.92 5.54 1.03
N TRP A 116 2.86 4.56 0.14
CA TRP A 116 3.92 4.29 -0.83
C TRP A 116 3.69 5.08 -2.11
N ILE A 117 4.54 6.06 -2.38
CA ILE A 117 4.41 6.99 -3.51
C ILE A 117 5.55 6.74 -4.49
N ALA A 118 5.25 6.21 -5.67
CA ALA A 118 6.28 5.78 -6.64
C ALA A 118 5.78 5.75 -8.08
N ASP A 119 6.72 5.84 -9.03
CA ASP A 119 6.53 5.58 -10.46
C ASP A 119 7.43 4.45 -11.01
N ALA A 120 8.33 3.90 -10.20
CA ALA A 120 9.28 2.83 -10.55
C ALA A 120 9.22 1.60 -9.60
N PRO A 121 9.50 0.38 -10.14
CA PRO A 121 9.46 -0.87 -9.37
C PRO A 121 10.71 -1.11 -8.50
N PRO A 122 10.67 -2.07 -7.55
CA PRO A 122 11.87 -2.60 -6.89
C PRO A 122 12.85 -3.27 -7.87
N HIS A 123 14.14 -3.28 -7.53
CA HIS A 123 15.13 -4.16 -8.18
C HIS A 123 14.77 -5.64 -8.11
N GLY A 124 15.19 -6.39 -9.13
CA GLY A 124 14.88 -7.81 -9.30
C GLY A 124 13.56 -8.07 -10.00
N PHE A 125 12.85 -7.03 -10.46
CA PHE A 125 11.51 -7.15 -11.05
C PHE A 125 11.51 -7.43 -12.56
N ASN A 126 12.55 -8.10 -13.06
CA ASN A 126 12.72 -8.49 -14.47
C ASN A 126 12.59 -7.32 -15.46
N ILE A 127 13.25 -6.19 -15.14
CA ILE A 127 13.33 -5.03 -16.02
C ILE A 127 14.61 -5.11 -16.84
N GLN A 128 14.50 -4.81 -18.14
CA GLN A 128 15.67 -4.72 -19.01
C GLN A 128 16.58 -3.60 -18.50
N TYR A 129 17.87 -3.91 -18.33
CA TYR A 129 18.92 -3.01 -17.82
C TYR A 129 18.95 -2.79 -16.30
N ASP A 130 18.16 -3.51 -15.51
CA ASP A 130 18.25 -3.51 -14.03
C ASP A 130 19.70 -3.78 -13.56
N GLY A 131 20.26 -2.88 -12.75
CA GLY A 131 21.61 -3.02 -12.20
C GLY A 131 21.70 -4.14 -11.16
N TYR A 132 20.56 -4.53 -10.58
CA TYR A 132 20.44 -5.55 -9.55
C TYR A 132 19.33 -6.57 -9.91
N PRO A 133 19.51 -7.34 -11.00
CA PRO A 133 18.47 -8.22 -11.56
C PRO A 133 18.10 -9.41 -10.66
N ASN A 134 18.88 -9.66 -9.60
CA ASN A 134 18.64 -10.72 -8.62
C ASN A 134 17.99 -10.22 -7.32
N GLY A 135 17.59 -8.94 -7.22
CA GLY A 135 16.96 -8.33 -6.04
C GLY A 135 17.79 -7.24 -5.37
N CYS A 136 17.27 -6.62 -4.28
CA CYS A 136 17.96 -5.53 -3.55
C CYS A 136 19.35 -6.03 -3.11
N PRO A 137 20.43 -5.26 -3.33
CA PRO A 137 21.79 -5.63 -2.92
C PRO A 137 21.96 -5.81 -1.40
N CYS A 138 21.00 -5.38 -0.59
CA CYS A 138 20.99 -5.66 0.85
C CYS A 138 20.67 -7.13 1.20
N GLY A 139 20.23 -7.94 0.24
CA GLY A 139 19.86 -9.35 0.45
C GLY A 139 18.48 -9.56 1.09
N ILE A 140 17.70 -8.50 1.31
CA ILE A 140 16.33 -8.58 1.81
C ILE A 140 15.38 -8.87 0.64
N ASP A 141 14.46 -9.80 0.84
CA ASP A 141 13.43 -10.15 -0.13
C ASP A 141 12.19 -9.23 0.01
N PHE A 142 11.69 -8.69 -1.10
CA PHE A 142 10.55 -7.77 -1.09
C PHE A 142 9.27 -8.42 -0.55
N GLN A 143 9.02 -9.69 -0.88
CA GLN A 143 7.83 -10.41 -0.45
C GLN A 143 7.84 -10.62 1.06
N GLU A 144 9.00 -10.94 1.64
CA GLU A 144 9.17 -11.07 3.10
C GLU A 144 8.81 -9.76 3.83
N VAL A 145 9.21 -8.61 3.27
CA VAL A 145 8.93 -7.30 3.86
C VAL A 145 7.43 -6.97 3.80
N VAL A 146 6.75 -7.29 2.69
CA VAL A 146 5.30 -7.13 2.58
C VAL A 146 4.57 -8.03 3.58
N LEU A 147 4.96 -9.30 3.70
CA LEU A 147 4.40 -10.23 4.68
C LEU A 147 4.60 -9.75 6.12
N LYS A 148 5.75 -9.11 6.41
CA LYS A 148 6.04 -8.49 7.69
C LYS A 148 5.11 -7.30 7.98
N ALA A 149 4.81 -6.46 6.98
CA ALA A 149 3.82 -5.39 7.13
C ALA A 149 2.43 -5.95 7.50
N ILE A 150 1.99 -7.02 6.83
CA ILE A 150 0.72 -7.70 7.12
C ILE A 150 0.72 -8.24 8.55
N LYS A 151 1.80 -8.91 8.96
CA LYS A 151 1.92 -9.46 10.32
C LYS A 151 1.83 -8.39 11.40
N ASN A 152 2.42 -7.23 11.13
CA ASN A 152 2.44 -6.10 12.06
C ASN A 152 1.18 -5.21 11.99
N ASP A 153 0.17 -5.61 11.20
CA ASP A 153 -1.06 -4.85 10.92
C ASP A 153 -0.75 -3.42 10.44
N ILE A 154 0.14 -3.32 9.45
CA ILE A 154 0.51 -2.07 8.79
C ILE A 154 -0.18 -2.02 7.43
N GLN A 155 -1.05 -1.04 7.23
CA GLN A 155 -1.77 -0.82 5.98
C GLN A 155 -0.92 -0.04 5.00
N ILE A 156 -0.87 -0.49 3.74
CA ILE A 156 -0.08 0.16 2.70
C ILE A 156 -1.00 0.72 1.62
N TYR A 157 -1.09 2.04 1.55
CA TYR A 157 -1.75 2.74 0.45
C TYR A 157 -0.74 2.94 -0.68
N SER A 158 -0.97 2.29 -1.81
CA SER A 158 -0.04 2.31 -2.93
C SER A 158 -0.47 3.38 -3.94
N VAL A 159 0.32 4.43 -4.04
CA VAL A 159 0.07 5.62 -4.85
C VAL A 159 0.97 5.58 -6.09
N ALA A 160 0.42 5.05 -7.18
CA ALA A 160 1.06 5.02 -8.49
C ALA A 160 1.06 6.41 -9.12
N CYS A 161 2.25 6.98 -9.30
CA CYS A 161 2.43 8.24 -10.01
C CYS A 161 2.45 7.99 -11.53
N GLU A 162 1.35 8.34 -12.20
CA GLU A 162 1.14 8.07 -13.61
C GLU A 162 1.66 9.22 -14.50
N PRO A 163 2.18 8.91 -15.70
CA PRO A 163 2.21 7.60 -16.33
C PRO A 163 3.39 6.72 -15.89
N ILE A 164 3.11 5.53 -15.35
CA ILE A 164 4.12 4.49 -15.12
C ILE A 164 4.65 4.02 -16.48
N ARG A 165 5.98 3.95 -16.61
CA ARG A 165 6.67 3.61 -17.86
C ARG A 165 6.23 2.22 -18.38
N PRO A 166 5.94 2.05 -19.68
CA PRO A 166 5.50 0.78 -20.25
C PRO A 166 6.47 -0.40 -20.04
N ILE A 167 7.75 -0.11 -19.82
CA ILE A 167 8.77 -1.12 -19.51
C ILE A 167 8.51 -1.79 -18.14
N TYR A 168 7.84 -1.12 -17.21
CA TYR A 168 7.48 -1.64 -15.89
C TYR A 168 6.17 -2.46 -15.94
N ARG A 169 6.19 -3.51 -16.77
CA ARG A 169 5.03 -4.28 -17.25
C ARG A 169 4.04 -4.70 -16.15
N HIS A 170 4.55 -5.19 -15.02
CA HIS A 170 3.73 -5.74 -13.92
C HIS A 170 3.64 -4.82 -12.71
N PHE A 171 4.16 -3.59 -12.79
CA PHE A 171 4.34 -2.76 -11.60
C PHE A 171 3.00 -2.29 -11.00
N ARG A 172 2.02 -1.97 -11.86
CA ARG A 172 0.65 -1.67 -11.39
C ARG A 172 0.03 -2.84 -10.63
N ASP A 173 0.22 -4.07 -11.12
CA ASP A 173 -0.29 -5.27 -10.44
C ASP A 173 0.40 -5.47 -9.09
N LEU A 174 1.72 -5.23 -9.01
CA LEU A 174 2.47 -5.29 -7.75
C LEU A 174 1.94 -4.29 -6.72
N MET A 175 1.80 -3.02 -7.11
CA MET A 175 1.27 -1.97 -6.22
C MET A 175 -0.16 -2.30 -5.76
N ARG A 176 -1.00 -2.78 -6.66
CA ARG A 176 -2.37 -3.21 -6.32
C ARG A 176 -2.38 -4.39 -5.36
N ALA A 177 -1.52 -5.38 -5.58
CA ALA A 177 -1.42 -6.55 -4.72
C ALA A 177 -0.97 -6.18 -3.31
N VAL A 178 0.10 -5.38 -3.18
CA VAL A 178 0.61 -4.90 -1.89
C VAL A 178 -0.47 -4.15 -1.11
N ALA A 179 -1.20 -3.25 -1.78
CA ALA A 179 -2.31 -2.54 -1.16
C ALA A 179 -3.42 -3.50 -0.68
N MET A 180 -3.86 -4.42 -1.54
CA MET A 180 -4.91 -5.39 -1.20
C MET A 180 -4.51 -6.31 -0.05
N MET A 181 -3.28 -6.84 -0.06
CA MET A 181 -2.78 -7.78 0.95
C MET A 181 -2.70 -7.15 2.34
N THR A 182 -2.36 -5.85 2.41
CA THR A 182 -2.20 -5.11 3.66
C THR A 182 -3.50 -4.45 4.14
N GLY A 183 -4.57 -4.51 3.32
CA GLY A 183 -5.87 -3.89 3.61
C GLY A 183 -5.96 -2.41 3.22
N GLY A 184 -4.94 -1.85 2.55
CA GLY A 184 -4.95 -0.51 2.00
C GLY A 184 -5.68 -0.41 0.66
N GLN A 185 -5.42 0.67 -0.07
CA GLN A 185 -5.97 0.91 -1.40
C GLN A 185 -4.90 1.29 -2.41
N PHE A 186 -5.14 0.93 -3.68
CA PHE A 186 -4.33 1.37 -4.80
C PHE A 186 -4.93 2.64 -5.42
N ILE A 187 -4.12 3.67 -5.57
CA ILE A 187 -4.50 4.94 -6.17
C ILE A 187 -3.56 5.23 -7.34
N ALA A 188 -4.12 5.36 -8.54
CA ALA A 188 -3.40 5.86 -9.70
C ALA A 188 -3.56 7.38 -9.78
N LEU A 189 -2.52 8.12 -9.44
CA LEU A 189 -2.48 9.57 -9.45
C LEU A 189 -1.88 10.10 -10.74
N ASN A 190 -2.66 10.85 -11.50
CA ASN A 190 -2.15 11.58 -12.66
C ASN A 190 -1.80 13.06 -12.38
N SER A 191 -2.20 13.56 -11.21
CA SER A 191 -1.98 14.94 -10.79
C SER A 191 -1.47 14.92 -9.36
N ALA A 192 -0.40 15.69 -9.14
CA ALA A 192 0.18 15.89 -7.84
C ALA A 192 -0.78 16.60 -6.87
N ASP A 193 -1.77 17.36 -7.37
CA ASP A 193 -2.71 18.12 -6.54
C ASP A 193 -3.59 17.21 -5.66
N CYS A 194 -3.89 16.00 -6.17
CA CYS A 194 -4.70 15.01 -5.45
C CYS A 194 -3.91 14.26 -4.36
N LEU A 195 -2.58 14.40 -4.30
CA LEU A 195 -1.74 13.65 -3.36
C LEU A 195 -2.10 13.95 -1.90
N ALA A 196 -2.37 15.21 -1.58
CA ALA A 196 -2.75 15.61 -0.23
C ALA A 196 -4.07 14.96 0.20
N ASP A 197 -5.06 14.91 -0.70
CA ASP A 197 -6.37 14.32 -0.40
C ASP A 197 -6.28 12.79 -0.26
N VAL A 198 -5.38 12.14 -0.99
CA VAL A 198 -5.06 10.71 -0.78
C VAL A 198 -4.45 10.49 0.60
N ILE A 199 -3.48 11.32 1.00
CA ILE A 199 -2.80 11.16 2.29
C ILE A 199 -3.79 11.33 3.45
N ILE A 200 -4.59 12.40 3.40
CA ILE A 200 -5.63 12.65 4.40
C ILE A 200 -6.65 11.51 4.38
N GLY A 201 -7.15 11.14 3.20
CA GLY A 201 -8.19 10.13 3.06
C GLY A 201 -7.79 8.76 3.57
N GLY A 202 -6.60 8.27 3.20
CA GLY A 202 -6.11 6.96 3.66
C GLY A 202 -5.84 6.94 5.15
N SER A 203 -5.36 8.05 5.69
CA SER A 203 -5.17 8.23 7.13
C SER A 203 -6.49 8.16 7.89
N LEU A 204 -7.51 8.90 7.44
CA LEU A 204 -8.79 8.98 8.15
C LEU A 204 -9.61 7.69 8.02
N GLU A 205 -9.57 7.03 6.86
CA GLU A 205 -10.21 5.73 6.66
C GLU A 205 -9.63 4.69 7.61
N GLU A 206 -8.30 4.61 7.70
CA GLU A 206 -7.65 3.63 8.57
C GLU A 206 -7.84 3.94 10.05
N VAL A 207 -7.81 5.22 10.46
CA VAL A 207 -8.16 5.60 11.83
C VAL A 207 -9.58 5.16 12.20
N GLY A 208 -10.53 5.35 11.28
CA GLY A 208 -11.92 4.90 11.46
C GLY A 208 -12.01 3.39 11.59
N MET A 209 -11.41 2.63 10.66
CA MET A 209 -11.41 1.17 10.69
C MET A 209 -10.74 0.60 11.94
N ASN A 210 -9.55 1.10 12.31
CA ASN A 210 -8.84 0.66 13.51
C ASN A 210 -9.65 0.93 14.78
N PHE A 211 -10.37 2.06 14.85
CA PHE A 211 -11.26 2.33 15.98
C PHE A 211 -12.38 1.29 16.10
N VAL A 212 -13.01 0.92 14.98
CA VAL A 212 -14.04 -0.15 14.96
C VAL A 212 -13.45 -1.48 15.40
N ILE A 213 -12.30 -1.86 14.84
CA ILE A 213 -11.59 -3.10 15.20
C ILE A 213 -11.32 -3.15 16.70
N GLN A 214 -10.73 -2.10 17.27
CA GLN A 214 -10.42 -2.05 18.70
C GLN A 214 -11.66 -2.12 19.59
N LYS A 215 -12.75 -1.48 19.18
CA LYS A 215 -13.99 -1.52 19.94
C LYS A 215 -14.56 -2.95 19.98
N ILE A 216 -14.69 -3.58 18.81
CA ILE A 216 -15.20 -4.95 18.70
C ILE A 216 -14.25 -5.94 19.40
N GLU A 217 -12.93 -5.77 19.24
CA GLU A 217 -11.92 -6.58 19.90
C GLU A 217 -12.06 -6.54 21.43
N ASN A 218 -12.25 -5.35 22.01
CA ASN A 218 -12.47 -5.20 23.44
C ASN A 218 -13.79 -5.87 23.88
N ASP A 219 -14.87 -5.69 23.13
CA ASP A 219 -16.18 -6.28 23.45
C ASP A 219 -16.12 -7.83 23.42
N LEU A 220 -15.44 -8.40 22.41
CA LEU A 220 -15.21 -9.84 22.29
C LEU A 220 -14.31 -10.37 23.42
N ASN A 221 -13.23 -9.66 23.75
CA ASN A 221 -12.31 -10.06 24.81
C ASN A 221 -12.95 -10.03 26.21
N ASN A 222 -13.96 -9.18 26.43
CA ASN A 222 -14.75 -9.14 27.66
C ASN A 222 -15.81 -10.24 27.74
N THR A 223 -16.01 -11.02 26.67
CA THR A 223 -16.95 -12.14 26.63
C THR A 223 -16.21 -13.43 26.97
N GLU A 224 -16.33 -13.93 28.21
CA GLU A 224 -15.60 -15.12 28.70
C GLU A 224 -15.75 -16.36 27.79
N SER A 225 -16.92 -16.51 27.14
CA SER A 225 -17.19 -17.64 26.25
C SER A 225 -16.51 -17.55 24.88
N PHE A 226 -16.01 -16.39 24.47
CA PHE A 226 -15.43 -16.21 23.14
C PHE A 226 -14.11 -16.99 22.99
N LYS A 227 -13.25 -16.95 24.02
CA LYS A 227 -11.94 -17.62 23.99
C LYS A 227 -12.04 -19.16 24.02
N THR A 228 -13.14 -19.69 24.55
CA THR A 228 -13.36 -21.14 24.66
C THR A 228 -14.05 -21.76 23.44
N LYS A 229 -14.53 -20.93 22.49
CA LYS A 229 -15.19 -21.37 21.25
C LYS A 229 -14.20 -21.95 20.24
N THR A 230 -14.70 -22.78 19.33
CA THR A 230 -13.92 -23.23 18.16
C THR A 230 -13.63 -22.08 17.19
N LYS A 231 -12.62 -22.20 16.33
CA LYS A 231 -12.29 -21.17 15.32
C LYS A 231 -13.48 -20.77 14.45
N ASN A 232 -14.26 -21.75 14.00
CA ASN A 232 -15.45 -21.49 13.17
C ASN A 232 -16.54 -20.73 13.92
N GLU A 233 -16.69 -20.96 15.22
CA GLU A 233 -17.62 -20.22 16.07
C GLU A 233 -17.11 -18.80 16.36
N GLN A 234 -15.80 -18.64 16.58
CA GLN A 234 -15.17 -17.32 16.75
C GLN A 234 -15.35 -16.47 15.48
N ASP A 235 -15.11 -17.03 14.29
CA ASP A 235 -15.32 -16.34 13.02
C ASP A 235 -16.78 -15.87 12.85
N LYS A 236 -17.75 -16.68 13.28
CA LYS A 236 -19.18 -16.32 13.27
C LYS A 236 -19.50 -15.17 14.23
N GLU A 237 -18.99 -15.22 15.45
CA GLU A 237 -19.19 -14.15 16.45
C GLU A 237 -18.54 -12.84 16.00
N ILE A 238 -17.33 -12.90 15.41
CA ILE A 238 -16.66 -11.71 14.85
C ILE A 238 -17.53 -11.08 13.76
N ARG A 239 -18.00 -11.87 12.78
CA ARG A 239 -18.87 -11.37 11.69
C ARG A 239 -20.17 -10.77 12.23
N LYS A 240 -20.77 -11.42 13.22
CA LYS A 240 -21.98 -10.92 13.89
C LYS A 240 -21.73 -9.58 14.59
N ALA A 241 -20.66 -9.46 15.36
CA ALA A 241 -20.31 -8.23 16.07
C ALA A 241 -20.03 -7.07 15.11
N ILE A 242 -19.36 -7.33 13.97
CA ILE A 242 -19.17 -6.34 12.90
C ILE A 242 -20.52 -5.89 12.33
N ALA A 243 -21.40 -6.84 12.00
CA ALA A 243 -22.72 -6.52 11.44
C ALA A 243 -23.59 -5.72 12.43
N GLU A 244 -23.57 -6.07 13.72
CA GLU A 244 -24.28 -5.34 14.77
C GLU A 244 -23.72 -3.93 14.96
N TYR A 245 -22.40 -3.77 14.96
CA TYR A 245 -21.76 -2.46 15.05
C TYR A 245 -22.21 -1.52 13.92
N PHE A 246 -22.21 -2.01 12.68
CA PHE A 246 -22.59 -1.20 11.51
C PHE A 246 -24.11 -1.06 11.31
N LYS A 247 -24.92 -1.86 12.01
CA LYS A 247 -26.37 -1.64 12.13
C LYS A 247 -26.67 -0.39 12.95
N GLU A 248 -25.86 -0.12 13.98
CA GLU A 248 -26.00 1.04 14.87
C GLU A 248 -25.19 2.26 14.41
N ASN A 249 -24.08 2.04 13.70
CA ASN A 249 -23.18 3.08 13.21
C ASN A 249 -23.03 2.95 11.70
N SER A 250 -23.68 3.80 10.92
CA SER A 250 -23.85 3.53 9.49
C SER A 250 -22.66 3.93 8.62
N THR A 251 -21.74 4.79 9.07
CA THR A 251 -20.76 5.45 8.20
C THR A 251 -19.31 5.41 8.70
N LEU A 252 -18.38 5.41 7.74
CA LEU A 252 -16.97 5.72 7.94
C LEU A 252 -16.52 6.73 6.89
N LYS A 253 -15.51 7.55 7.21
CA LYS A 253 -14.80 8.34 6.21
C LYS A 253 -14.04 7.39 5.30
N GLN A 254 -14.33 7.43 4.01
CA GLN A 254 -13.70 6.57 3.02
C GLN A 254 -13.14 7.44 1.89
N ILE A 255 -12.06 6.97 1.28
CA ILE A 255 -11.58 7.54 0.03
C ILE A 255 -12.50 7.10 -1.11
N LYS A 256 -13.04 8.07 -1.83
CA LYS A 256 -13.66 7.83 -3.14
C LYS A 256 -12.66 8.19 -4.23
N ILE A 257 -12.27 7.20 -5.02
CA ILE A 257 -11.34 7.33 -6.15
C ILE A 257 -12.14 7.31 -7.45
N ASN A 258 -11.99 8.34 -8.28
CA ASN A 258 -12.42 8.30 -9.66
C ASN A 258 -11.29 7.71 -10.50
N SER A 259 -11.42 6.44 -10.87
CA SER A 259 -10.40 5.73 -11.65
C SER A 259 -10.07 6.48 -12.95
N ILE A 260 -8.77 6.61 -13.26
CA ILE A 260 -8.29 7.06 -14.57
C ILE A 260 -8.41 5.97 -15.64
N PHE A 261 -8.71 4.73 -15.23
CA PHE A 261 -8.86 3.58 -16.09
C PHE A 261 -10.30 3.45 -16.61
N LYS A 262 -10.44 2.83 -17.78
CA LYS A 262 -11.71 2.57 -18.46
C LYS A 262 -12.22 1.18 -18.06
N GLY A 263 -13.45 1.14 -17.54
CA GLY A 263 -14.09 -0.10 -17.10
C GLY A 263 -13.53 -0.62 -15.77
N GLU A 264 -13.82 -1.88 -15.50
CA GLU A 264 -13.27 -2.59 -14.34
C GLU A 264 -11.78 -2.87 -14.52
N LEU A 265 -11.03 -2.83 -13.41
CA LEU A 265 -9.62 -3.16 -13.42
C LEU A 265 -9.42 -4.66 -13.67
N PRO A 266 -8.37 -5.06 -14.39
CA PRO A 266 -8.08 -6.47 -14.62
C PRO A 266 -7.81 -7.18 -13.29
N GLU A 267 -8.18 -8.46 -13.21
CA GLU A 267 -7.89 -9.28 -12.03
C GLU A 267 -6.38 -9.40 -11.80
N ILE A 268 -5.96 -9.30 -10.54
CA ILE A 268 -4.56 -9.46 -10.17
C ILE A 268 -4.21 -10.96 -10.22
N PRO A 269 -3.15 -11.37 -10.93
CA PRO A 269 -2.75 -12.76 -10.97
C PRO A 269 -2.54 -13.34 -9.57
N LYS A 270 -3.10 -14.55 -9.30
CA LYS A 270 -3.01 -15.22 -8.00
C LYS A 270 -1.58 -15.31 -7.43
N ILE A 271 -0.57 -15.40 -8.30
CA ILE A 271 0.84 -15.48 -7.91
C ILE A 271 1.31 -14.30 -7.03
N PHE A 272 0.75 -13.11 -7.20
CA PHE A 272 1.08 -11.96 -6.34
C PHE A 272 0.70 -12.19 -4.86
N PHE A 273 -0.29 -13.05 -4.61
CA PHE A 273 -0.76 -13.37 -3.26
C PHE A 273 -0.15 -14.66 -2.71
N THR A 274 0.24 -15.59 -3.59
CA THR A 274 0.73 -16.92 -3.17
C THR A 274 2.25 -17.04 -3.15
N ALA A 275 2.98 -16.18 -3.86
CA ALA A 275 4.43 -16.23 -3.88
C ALA A 275 4.99 -16.00 -2.48
N THR A 276 5.98 -16.83 -2.11
CA THR A 276 6.67 -16.76 -0.82
C THR A 276 7.96 -15.96 -0.90
N THR A 277 8.53 -15.84 -2.09
CA THR A 277 9.72 -15.02 -2.37
C THR A 277 9.47 -14.12 -3.57
N PHE A 278 10.18 -12.99 -3.63
CA PHE A 278 10.11 -12.09 -4.76
C PHE A 278 10.63 -12.75 -6.04
N LYS A 279 11.66 -13.59 -5.93
CA LYS A 279 12.18 -14.36 -7.07
C LYS A 279 11.12 -15.31 -7.65
N GLU A 280 10.37 -16.02 -6.81
CA GLU A 280 9.27 -16.90 -7.25
C GLU A 280 8.20 -16.12 -8.02
N LEU A 281 7.79 -14.98 -7.48
CA LEU A 281 6.85 -14.07 -8.16
C LEU A 281 7.38 -13.70 -9.56
N VAL A 282 8.60 -13.18 -9.62
CA VAL A 282 9.23 -12.69 -10.85
C VAL A 282 9.43 -13.81 -11.88
N ASP A 283 9.81 -15.01 -11.45
CA ASP A 283 10.02 -16.15 -12.36
C ASP A 283 8.73 -16.58 -13.07
N VAL A 284 7.58 -16.51 -12.40
CA VAL A 284 6.28 -16.75 -13.02
C VAL A 284 5.90 -15.59 -13.96
N LEU A 285 6.12 -14.35 -13.54
CA LEU A 285 5.80 -13.17 -14.35
C LEU A 285 6.59 -13.12 -15.66
N LYS A 286 7.82 -13.64 -15.72
CA LYS A 286 8.61 -13.77 -16.97
C LYS A 286 7.88 -14.52 -18.07
N THR A 287 7.01 -15.46 -17.71
CA THR A 287 6.26 -16.29 -18.67
C THR A 287 4.85 -15.78 -18.96
N ARG A 288 4.45 -14.66 -18.34
CA ARG A 288 3.07 -14.18 -18.38
C ARG A 288 3.01 -12.80 -19.03
N GLU A 289 2.06 -12.61 -19.92
CA GLU A 289 1.77 -11.28 -20.45
C GLU A 289 1.22 -10.37 -19.33
N PRO A 290 1.62 -9.09 -19.30
CA PRO A 290 1.11 -8.15 -18.32
C PRO A 290 -0.37 -7.85 -18.54
N ASN A 291 -1.05 -7.52 -17.45
CA ASN A 291 -2.41 -7.02 -17.52
C ASN A 291 -2.45 -5.72 -18.35
N VAL A 292 -3.45 -5.62 -19.22
CA VAL A 292 -3.64 -4.45 -20.07
C VAL A 292 -4.53 -3.44 -19.36
N TYR A 293 -3.96 -2.28 -19.04
CA TYR A 293 -4.67 -1.15 -18.44
C TYR A 293 -5.13 -0.19 -19.53
N LYS A 294 -6.45 -0.07 -19.70
CA LYS A 294 -7.04 0.90 -20.64
C LYS A 294 -7.34 2.18 -19.90
N PHE A 295 -6.88 3.32 -20.41
CA PHE A 295 -7.12 4.62 -19.82
C PHE A 295 -8.39 5.25 -20.42
N LYS A 296 -9.06 6.12 -19.66
CA LYS A 296 -10.18 6.92 -20.17
C LYS A 296 -9.67 7.87 -21.27
N ASP A 297 -10.51 8.20 -22.24
CA ASP A 297 -10.12 9.00 -23.41
C ASP A 297 -9.67 10.43 -23.04
N SER A 298 -10.11 10.93 -21.88
CA SER A 298 -9.64 12.19 -21.27
C SER A 298 -8.18 12.13 -20.80
N PHE A 299 -7.57 10.94 -20.74
CA PHE A 299 -6.22 10.72 -20.28
C PHE A 299 -5.26 10.40 -21.44
N LYS A 300 -4.45 11.39 -21.83
CA LYS A 300 -3.41 11.23 -22.86
C LYS A 300 -2.06 10.91 -22.22
N ILE A 301 -1.61 9.66 -22.37
CA ILE A 301 -0.25 9.28 -22.00
C ILE A 301 0.70 9.84 -23.08
N LYS A 302 1.62 10.74 -22.71
CA LYS A 302 2.77 11.03 -23.56
C LYS A 302 3.70 9.82 -23.49
N GLU A 303 3.86 9.12 -24.61
CA GLU A 303 4.84 8.04 -24.72
C GLU A 303 6.24 8.56 -24.34
N TYR A 304 6.81 8.02 -23.25
CA TYR A 304 8.19 8.26 -22.89
C TYR A 304 9.09 7.32 -23.69
N VAL A 305 9.92 7.87 -24.59
CA VAL A 305 10.91 7.12 -25.36
C VAL A 305 12.29 7.36 -24.73
N PRO A 306 12.92 6.36 -24.07
CA PRO A 306 14.23 6.53 -23.47
C PRO A 306 15.34 6.68 -24.53
N TYR A 307 16.27 7.60 -24.30
CA TYR A 307 17.55 7.68 -25.03
C TYR A 307 18.59 6.81 -24.28
N PRO A 308 19.17 5.77 -24.90
CA PRO A 308 20.15 4.91 -24.24
C PRO A 308 21.43 5.71 -23.92
N GLN A 309 21.96 5.54 -22.70
CA GLN A 309 23.15 6.25 -22.25
C GLN A 309 24.41 5.38 -22.43
N PRO A 310 25.56 5.94 -22.82
CA PRO A 310 26.70 5.20 -23.38
C PRO A 310 27.42 4.21 -22.45
N PHE A 311 27.16 4.23 -21.14
CA PHE A 311 27.95 3.50 -20.14
C PHE A 311 27.72 1.96 -20.13
N TRP A 312 26.62 1.47 -20.72
CA TRP A 312 26.23 0.05 -20.69
C TRP A 312 26.06 -0.55 -22.09
N ASP A 313 27.05 -0.35 -22.96
CA ASP A 313 27.19 -1.20 -24.14
C ASP A 313 27.47 -2.67 -23.73
N LYS A 314 27.33 -3.62 -24.66
CA LYS A 314 27.56 -5.05 -24.41
C LYS A 314 28.95 -5.37 -23.83
N ASN A 315 29.91 -4.46 -23.94
CA ASN A 315 31.28 -4.67 -23.50
C ASN A 315 31.43 -4.39 -21.99
N GLY A 316 30.77 -3.35 -21.47
CA GLY A 316 30.80 -3.00 -20.04
C GLY A 316 30.15 -4.04 -19.12
N LEU A 317 29.07 -4.69 -19.57
CA LEU A 317 28.33 -5.69 -18.78
C LEU A 317 29.14 -7.00 -18.55
N ASN A 318 29.93 -7.42 -19.54
CA ASN A 318 30.73 -8.65 -19.48
C ASN A 318 31.94 -8.53 -18.54
N GLU A 319 32.49 -7.32 -18.40
CA GLU A 319 33.62 -7.07 -17.50
C GLU A 319 33.19 -7.05 -16.02
N TYR A 320 31.95 -6.60 -15.77
CA TYR A 320 31.33 -6.55 -14.44
C TYR A 320 30.99 -7.94 -13.88
N GLN A 321 30.38 -8.81 -14.70
CA GLN A 321 30.00 -10.18 -14.30
C GLN A 321 31.19 -11.07 -13.92
N ARG A 322 32.39 -10.76 -14.44
CA ARG A 322 33.62 -11.50 -14.14
C ARG A 322 34.15 -11.25 -12.72
N LYS A 323 33.78 -10.14 -12.09
CA LYS A 323 34.30 -9.74 -10.76
C LYS A 323 33.43 -10.21 -9.59
N THR A 324 32.17 -10.60 -9.82
CA THR A 324 31.17 -10.85 -8.78
C THR A 324 30.98 -12.33 -8.40
N GLN A 325 31.58 -13.29 -9.12
CA GLN A 325 31.39 -14.74 -8.88
C GLN A 325 32.05 -15.31 -7.60
N ASN A 326 32.66 -14.51 -6.72
CA ASN A 326 33.54 -14.99 -5.64
C ASN A 326 33.03 -14.88 -4.18
N LEU A 327 31.74 -14.63 -3.89
CA LEU A 327 31.27 -14.60 -2.48
C LEU A 327 29.94 -15.36 -2.21
N SER A 328 30.10 -16.60 -1.73
CA SER A 328 29.46 -17.28 -0.56
C SER A 328 28.01 -16.92 -0.19
N SER A 329 26.99 -17.80 -0.21
CA SER A 329 26.70 -19.10 0.44
C SER A 329 25.93 -19.03 1.78
N ASN A 330 24.71 -19.60 1.75
CA ASN A 330 23.86 -20.20 2.81
C ASN A 330 23.06 -19.32 3.79
N ILE A 331 21.72 -19.34 3.65
CA ILE A 331 20.72 -19.07 4.71
C ILE A 331 19.54 -20.05 4.56
N ASN A 332 19.03 -20.53 5.69
CA ASN A 332 17.96 -21.53 5.81
C ASN A 332 16.95 -21.03 6.85
N THR A 333 15.67 -20.83 6.50
CA THR A 333 14.56 -20.64 7.46
C THR A 333 13.20 -21.03 6.87
N LYS A 334 12.33 -21.54 7.75
CA LYS A 334 11.14 -22.38 7.50
C LYS A 334 9.88 -21.63 7.04
N HIS A 335 9.08 -22.36 6.27
CA HIS A 335 7.83 -22.01 5.61
C HIS A 335 6.68 -21.57 6.54
N ILE A 336 5.97 -20.51 6.13
CA ILE A 336 4.55 -20.30 6.45
C ILE A 336 3.82 -20.34 5.10
N LYS A 337 2.99 -21.36 4.88
CA LYS A 337 2.04 -21.40 3.75
C LYS A 337 0.83 -20.57 4.15
N MET A 338 0.49 -19.56 3.35
CA MET A 338 -0.85 -18.98 3.37
C MET A 338 -1.79 -19.96 2.67
N GLU A 339 -2.61 -20.67 3.44
CA GLU A 339 -3.75 -21.40 2.88
C GLU A 339 -4.80 -20.37 2.46
N MET A 340 -5.03 -20.28 1.16
CA MET A 340 -6.21 -19.62 0.63
C MET A 340 -7.41 -20.50 0.96
N CYS A 341 -8.45 -19.92 1.57
CA CYS A 341 -9.72 -20.59 1.81
C CYS A 341 -10.26 -21.12 0.48
N ASP A 342 -10.66 -22.40 0.42
CA ASP A 342 -11.24 -23.01 -0.78
C ASP A 342 -12.51 -22.25 -1.21
N ASP A 343 -12.58 -21.90 -2.49
CA ASP A 343 -13.67 -21.10 -3.10
C ASP A 343 -15.06 -21.77 -2.91
N ASP A 344 -15.10 -23.08 -2.64
CA ASP A 344 -16.32 -23.86 -2.45
C ASP A 344 -16.92 -23.76 -1.03
N GLU A 345 -16.14 -23.35 -0.01
CA GLU A 345 -16.67 -23.05 1.34
C GLU A 345 -17.25 -21.63 1.46
N TYR A 346 -16.91 -20.74 0.52
CA TYR A 346 -17.34 -19.33 0.51
C TYR A 346 -18.79 -19.12 0.01
N GLN A 347 -19.36 -20.10 -0.70
CA GLN A 347 -20.70 -20.01 -1.30
C GLN A 347 -21.85 -20.37 -0.33
N ASN A 348 -21.58 -21.00 0.82
CA ASN A 348 -22.63 -21.49 1.73
C ASN A 348 -23.03 -20.52 2.87
N TYR A 349 -22.56 -19.27 2.85
CA TYR A 349 -22.87 -18.28 3.90
C TYR A 349 -23.67 -17.05 3.41
N TYR A 350 -24.50 -17.23 2.37
CA TYR A 350 -25.66 -16.36 2.18
C TYR A 350 -26.77 -16.77 3.15
N GLY A 351 -26.69 -16.20 4.35
CA GLY A 351 -27.63 -16.45 5.43
C GLY A 351 -27.72 -15.30 6.42
N ILE A 352 -27.95 -14.07 5.94
CA ILE A 352 -28.67 -13.06 6.73
C ILE A 352 -30.05 -12.95 6.10
N GLY A 353 -31.01 -13.61 6.75
CA GLY A 353 -32.41 -13.56 6.41
C GLY A 353 -32.94 -12.12 6.44
N ASN A 354 -33.10 -11.57 5.25
CA ASN A 354 -34.40 -11.29 4.66
C ASN A 354 -34.13 -11.08 3.17
N THR A 355 -34.84 -11.81 2.31
CA THR A 355 -35.10 -11.31 0.95
C THR A 355 -35.52 -9.85 1.09
N PRO A 356 -35.00 -8.90 0.27
CA PRO A 356 -35.50 -7.54 0.27
C PRO A 356 -36.96 -7.55 -0.23
N SER A 357 -37.89 -7.83 0.68
CA SER A 357 -39.29 -7.49 0.52
C SER A 357 -39.39 -5.99 0.71
N GLU A 358 -39.56 -5.31 -0.43
CA GLU A 358 -40.23 -4.02 -0.59
C GLU A 358 -39.58 -2.80 0.12
N ASN A 359 -39.14 -1.87 -0.73
CA ASN A 359 -38.95 -0.44 -0.44
C ASN A 359 -38.01 -0.08 0.73
N ILE A 360 -36.74 -0.49 0.64
CA ILE A 360 -35.68 0.29 1.28
C ILE A 360 -35.46 1.53 0.41
N ASN A 361 -36.03 2.65 0.85
CA ASN A 361 -35.77 3.97 0.28
C ASN A 361 -34.34 4.37 0.68
N ILE A 362 -33.34 3.79 0.00
CA ILE A 362 -31.95 4.25 0.07
C ILE A 362 -31.99 5.71 -0.38
N PRO A 363 -31.56 6.68 0.45
CA PRO A 363 -31.47 8.05 -0.01
C PRO A 363 -30.59 8.07 -1.26
N LYS A 364 -31.21 8.28 -2.42
CA LYS A 364 -30.51 8.68 -3.65
C LYS A 364 -30.07 10.12 -3.48
N GLU A 365 -29.32 10.42 -2.43
CA GLU A 365 -28.43 11.57 -2.51
C GLU A 365 -27.32 11.13 -3.45
N ILE A 366 -27.44 11.55 -4.71
CA ILE A 366 -26.30 11.73 -5.61
C ILE A 366 -25.71 13.07 -5.19
N PRO A 367 -24.65 13.15 -4.37
CA PRO A 367 -24.15 14.43 -3.89
C PRO A 367 -22.90 14.78 -4.69
N GLU A 368 -23.10 15.70 -5.64
CA GLU A 368 -22.15 16.44 -6.48
C GLU A 368 -20.99 15.66 -7.11
N ASP A 369 -21.00 15.64 -8.45
CA ASP A 369 -19.97 15.08 -9.33
C ASP A 369 -18.58 15.66 -9.02
N PHE A 370 -17.55 14.83 -9.18
CA PHE A 370 -16.14 15.27 -9.16
C PHE A 370 -15.99 16.53 -10.02
N LYS A 371 -15.34 17.58 -9.51
CA LYS A 371 -15.01 18.72 -10.38
C LYS A 371 -14.05 18.26 -11.47
N GLU A 372 -14.05 18.96 -12.60
CA GLU A 372 -13.12 18.68 -13.69
C GLU A 372 -11.67 18.72 -13.16
N GLY A 373 -10.96 17.59 -13.26
CA GLY A 373 -9.59 17.42 -12.76
C GLY A 373 -9.43 16.76 -11.39
N GLU A 374 -10.51 16.55 -10.62
CA GLU A 374 -10.43 15.87 -9.31
C GLU A 374 -10.49 14.35 -9.45
N ILE A 375 -9.56 13.64 -8.79
CA ILE A 375 -9.40 12.18 -8.86
C ILE A 375 -9.75 11.50 -7.54
N VAL A 376 -9.61 12.22 -6.43
CA VAL A 376 -9.76 11.65 -5.09
C VAL A 376 -10.54 12.62 -4.22
N ARG A 377 -11.51 12.09 -3.46
CA ARG A 377 -12.21 12.84 -2.41
C ARG A 377 -12.46 11.98 -1.19
N ILE A 378 -12.56 12.63 -0.04
CA ILE A 378 -12.98 11.99 1.21
C ILE A 378 -14.47 12.19 1.35
N LYS A 379 -15.23 11.10 1.51
CA LYS A 379 -16.66 11.17 1.80
C LYS A 379 -16.97 10.28 2.98
N GLU A 380 -17.93 10.71 3.78
CA GLU A 380 -18.54 9.85 4.77
C GLU A 380 -19.57 8.98 4.05
N THR A 381 -19.35 7.66 4.05
CA THR A 381 -20.16 6.72 3.28
C THR A 381 -20.49 5.48 4.10
N SER A 382 -21.58 4.82 3.71
CA SER A 382 -21.94 3.55 4.33
C SER A 382 -20.85 2.50 4.14
N VAL A 383 -20.68 1.67 5.15
CA VAL A 383 -19.63 0.65 5.13
C VAL A 383 -20.12 -0.60 4.39
N GLY A 384 -19.60 -0.79 3.18
CA GLY A 384 -19.94 -1.92 2.32
C GLY A 384 -19.29 -3.23 2.77
N VAL A 385 -19.64 -4.32 2.08
CA VAL A 385 -19.15 -5.67 2.35
C VAL A 385 -17.63 -5.78 2.29
N GLU A 386 -16.99 -5.06 1.35
CA GLU A 386 -15.53 -5.06 1.21
C GLU A 386 -14.83 -4.54 2.47
N HIS A 387 -15.24 -3.39 2.99
CA HIS A 387 -14.69 -2.82 4.22
C HIS A 387 -14.99 -3.69 5.45
N GLN A 388 -16.17 -4.27 5.54
CA GLN A 388 -16.51 -5.21 6.62
C GLN A 388 -15.62 -6.46 6.58
N ASN A 389 -15.32 -6.99 5.39
CA ASN A 389 -14.39 -8.11 5.23
C ASN A 389 -12.96 -7.71 5.61
N LYS A 390 -12.50 -6.50 5.27
CA LYS A 390 -11.20 -6.00 5.74
C LYS A 390 -11.13 -5.93 7.26
N ILE A 391 -12.18 -5.44 7.91
CA ILE A 391 -12.27 -5.42 9.39
C ILE A 391 -12.24 -6.84 9.95
N PHE A 392 -13.00 -7.77 9.36
CA PHE A 392 -13.03 -9.18 9.77
C PHE A 392 -11.63 -9.82 9.72
N GLU A 393 -10.94 -9.76 8.59
CA GLU A 393 -9.63 -10.39 8.41
C GLU A 393 -8.58 -9.83 9.37
N ARG A 394 -8.62 -8.52 9.63
CA ARG A 394 -7.70 -7.85 10.56
C ARG A 394 -7.98 -8.21 12.00
N LEU A 395 -9.25 -8.20 12.39
CA LEU A 395 -9.66 -8.56 13.74
C LEU A 395 -9.35 -10.04 14.04
N LYS A 396 -9.59 -10.93 13.08
CA LYS A 396 -9.20 -12.34 13.18
C LYS A 396 -7.70 -12.49 13.45
N LYS A 397 -6.85 -11.83 12.67
CA LYS A 397 -5.39 -11.86 12.86
C LYS A 397 -4.95 -11.33 14.22
N ARG A 398 -5.55 -10.24 14.71
CA ARG A 398 -5.23 -9.67 16.04
C ARG A 398 -5.56 -10.64 17.17
N LEU A 399 -6.72 -11.29 17.08
CA LEU A 399 -7.17 -12.25 18.08
C LEU A 399 -6.35 -13.56 18.05
N GLU A 400 -5.81 -13.96 16.89
CA GLU A 400 -4.89 -15.12 16.79
C GLU A 400 -3.48 -14.84 17.34
N GLN A 401 -3.09 -13.57 17.49
CA GLN A 401 -1.79 -13.16 18.03
C GLN A 401 -1.79 -12.96 19.56
N GLN A 402 -2.95 -12.99 20.21
CA GLN A 402 -3.15 -12.89 21.66
C GLN A 402 -3.21 -14.28 22.30
#